data_AF-A0A2K2HCI3-F1
#
_entry.id   AF-A0A2K2HCI3-F1
#
_cell.length_a   1.000
_cell.length_b   1.000
_cell.length_c   1.000
_cell.angle_alpha   90.00
_cell.angle_beta   90.00
_cell.angle_gamma   90.00
#
_symmetry.space_group_name_H-M   'P 1'
#
loop_
_entity.id
_entity.type
_entity.pdbx_description
1 polymer ?
#
loop_
_entity_poly.entity_id
_entity_poly.type
_entity_poly.pdbx_seq_one_letter_code
_entity_poly.pdbx_strand_id
1 'polypeptide(L)'
;MQCQTVLPGTECTFWGKNGCSFEGSSCQQIVEQCEGCARVVEGSIGKVCSVAPAPARKWAVNICNFATHQKVEKKVVEQRINPLKASKRGGH
;
A
#
# COMPACT_ATOMS: atom_id res chain seq x y z
N MET A 1 -10.20 5.93 13.40
CA MET A 1 -11.47 5.22 13.68
C MET A 1 -11.15 3.73 13.75
N GLN A 2 -11.41 3.07 14.88
CA GLN A 2 -10.97 1.69 15.09
C GLN A 2 -11.79 0.72 14.26
N CYS A 3 -11.15 -0.33 13.74
CA CYS A 3 -11.87 -1.44 13.10
C CYS A 3 -12.71 -2.17 14.16
N GLN A 4 -13.91 -2.61 13.77
CA GLN A 4 -14.82 -3.38 14.63
C GLN A 4 -15.13 -4.77 14.08
N THR A 5 -14.49 -5.16 12.96
CA THR A 5 -14.71 -6.47 12.32
C THR A 5 -13.48 -7.34 12.46
N VAL A 6 -12.53 -7.19 11.56
CA VAL A 6 -11.41 -8.14 11.41
C VAL A 6 -10.28 -7.88 12.41
N LEU A 7 -10.07 -6.62 12.78
CA LEU A 7 -9.04 -6.18 13.73
C LEU A 7 -9.68 -5.31 14.81
N PRO A 8 -10.53 -5.87 15.68
CA PRO A 8 -11.29 -5.10 16.67
C PRO A 8 -10.37 -4.24 17.54
N GLY A 9 -10.68 -2.94 17.66
CA GLY A 9 -9.89 -1.99 18.46
C GLY A 9 -8.61 -1.49 17.80
N THR A 10 -8.23 -2.02 16.64
CA THR A 10 -7.05 -1.54 15.89
C THR A 10 -7.39 -0.30 15.09
N GLU A 11 -6.50 0.69 15.09
CA GLU A 11 -6.68 1.90 14.31
C GLU A 11 -6.69 1.59 12.81
N CYS A 12 -7.81 1.90 12.15
CA CYS A 12 -8.04 1.52 10.75
C CYS A 12 -8.50 2.74 9.95
N THR A 13 -7.69 3.17 8.99
CA THR A 13 -8.02 4.28 8.10
C THR A 13 -9.14 3.95 7.12
N PHE A 14 -9.45 2.67 6.90
CA PHE A 14 -10.55 2.22 6.06
C PHE A 14 -11.88 2.17 6.80
N TRP A 15 -11.88 2.36 8.12
CA TRP A 15 -13.10 2.30 8.91
C TRP A 15 -13.79 3.67 8.96
N GLY A 16 -15.07 3.70 8.59
CA GLY A 16 -15.91 4.90 8.64
C GLY A 16 -17.26 4.64 9.33
N LYS A 17 -18.16 5.62 9.23
CA LYS A 17 -19.51 5.55 9.84
C LYS A 17 -20.35 4.37 9.33
N ASN A 18 -20.19 4.02 8.06
CA ASN A 18 -20.93 2.92 7.41
C ASN A 18 -20.15 1.58 7.41
N GLY A 19 -19.09 1.46 8.23
CA GLY A 19 -18.22 0.28 8.26
C GLY A 19 -16.95 0.45 7.43
N CYS A 20 -16.33 -0.68 7.05
CA CYS A 20 -15.13 -0.67 6.22
C CYS A 20 -15.46 -0.15 4.80
N SER A 21 -14.60 0.69 4.24
CA SER A 21 -14.74 1.22 2.87
C SER A 21 -14.59 0.16 1.77
N PHE A 22 -14.29 -1.08 2.12
CA PHE A 22 -14.21 -2.18 1.16
C PHE A 22 -15.59 -2.76 0.83
N GLU A 23 -15.70 -3.34 -0.36
CA GLU A 23 -16.91 -4.03 -0.81
C GLU A 23 -17.18 -5.24 0.09
N GLY A 24 -18.34 -5.26 0.74
CA GLY A 24 -18.66 -6.25 1.78
C GLY A 24 -18.21 -5.87 3.20
N SER A 25 -17.91 -4.58 3.43
CA SER A 25 -17.74 -3.94 4.75
C SER A 25 -16.75 -4.61 5.71
N SER A 26 -15.84 -5.44 5.20
CA SER A 26 -14.86 -6.22 5.96
C SER A 26 -13.53 -6.36 5.21
N CYS A 27 -12.44 -6.54 5.95
CA CYS A 27 -11.15 -6.86 5.33
C CYS A 27 -11.13 -8.33 4.85
N GLN A 28 -10.33 -8.61 3.84
CA GLN A 28 -10.07 -9.95 3.32
C GLN A 28 -8.74 -10.49 3.83
N GLN A 29 -8.60 -11.81 3.80
CA GLN A 29 -7.35 -12.49 4.12
C GLN A 29 -6.23 -12.10 3.16
N ILE A 30 -4.99 -12.26 3.63
CA ILE A 30 -3.81 -12.12 2.77
C ILE A 30 -3.82 -13.15 1.63
N VAL A 31 -3.16 -12.79 0.53
CA VAL A 31 -2.85 -13.72 -0.57
C VAL A 31 -1.43 -14.25 -0.41
N GLU A 32 -1.06 -15.29 -1.16
CA GLU A 32 0.29 -15.86 -1.15
C GLU A 32 1.37 -14.80 -1.43
N GLN A 33 1.08 -13.83 -2.32
CA GLN A 33 2.00 -12.72 -2.61
C GLN A 33 2.22 -11.77 -1.42
N CYS A 34 1.42 -11.84 -0.36
CA CYS A 34 1.62 -11.06 0.87
C CYS A 34 2.51 -11.77 1.90
N GLU A 35 2.82 -13.05 1.72
CA GLU A 35 3.66 -13.78 2.67
C GLU A 35 5.05 -13.14 2.80
N GLY A 36 5.53 -13.02 4.03
CA GLY A 36 6.79 -12.31 4.33
C GLY A 36 6.68 -10.78 4.36
N CYS A 37 5.51 -10.18 4.10
CA CYS A 37 5.33 -8.74 4.26
C CYS A 37 5.17 -8.34 5.74
N ALA A 38 5.88 -7.30 6.19
CA ALA A 38 5.81 -6.80 7.57
C ALA A 38 4.46 -6.13 7.93
N ARG A 39 3.57 -5.95 6.94
CA ARG A 39 2.24 -5.36 7.11
C ARG A 39 1.15 -6.39 7.38
N VAL A 40 1.48 -7.68 7.32
CA VAL A 40 0.56 -8.77 7.68
C VAL A 40 0.41 -8.79 9.19
N VAL A 41 -0.84 -8.83 9.64
CA VAL A 41 -1.22 -8.93 11.04
C VAL A 41 -2.24 -10.04 11.21
N GLU A 42 -2.32 -10.62 12.39
CA GLU A 42 -3.32 -11.63 12.72
C GLU A 42 -4.62 -10.97 13.14
N GLY A 43 -5.72 -11.34 12.48
CA GLY A 43 -7.06 -10.84 12.78
C GLY A 43 -8.04 -11.99 13.01
N SER A 44 -9.30 -11.65 13.27
CA SER A 44 -10.34 -12.61 13.63
C SER A 44 -10.68 -13.63 12.53
N ILE A 45 -10.37 -13.32 11.27
CA ILE A 45 -10.56 -14.22 10.12
C ILE A 45 -9.24 -14.90 9.68
N GLY A 46 -8.17 -14.77 10.48
CA GLY A 46 -6.81 -15.17 10.13
C GLY A 46 -5.93 -13.99 9.73
N LYS A 47 -4.86 -14.27 8.97
CA LYS A 47 -3.87 -13.26 8.57
C LYS A 47 -4.48 -12.26 7.58
N VAL A 48 -4.39 -10.97 7.88
CA VAL A 48 -4.88 -9.86 7.05
C VAL A 48 -3.83 -8.77 6.87
N CYS A 49 -4.02 -7.89 5.90
CA CYS A 49 -3.13 -6.75 5.69
C CYS A 49 -3.62 -5.52 6.47
N SER A 50 -2.76 -4.93 7.30
CA SER A 50 -3.06 -3.72 8.08
C SER A 50 -3.25 -2.46 7.22
N VAL A 51 -2.72 -2.45 5.99
CA VAL A 51 -2.72 -1.27 5.10
C VAL A 51 -3.52 -1.44 3.81
N ALA A 52 -4.19 -2.58 3.65
CA ALA A 52 -5.05 -2.81 2.49
C ALA A 52 -6.19 -3.76 2.90
N PRO A 53 -7.46 -3.33 2.81
CA PRO A 53 -8.58 -4.19 3.18
C PRO A 53 -8.78 -5.34 2.19
N ALA A 54 -8.24 -5.24 0.96
CA ALA A 54 -8.27 -6.30 -0.04
C ALA A 54 -6.92 -6.50 -0.71
N PRO A 55 -6.08 -7.39 -0.14
CA PRO A 55 -4.77 -7.72 -0.70
C PRO A 55 -4.86 -8.23 -2.14
N ALA A 56 -5.80 -9.14 -2.43
CA ALA A 56 -5.99 -9.71 -3.77
C ALA A 56 -6.21 -8.64 -4.85
N ARG A 57 -7.07 -7.64 -4.61
CA ARG A 57 -7.32 -6.56 -5.57
C ARG A 57 -6.10 -5.66 -5.78
N LYS A 58 -5.30 -5.44 -4.73
CA LYS A 58 -4.05 -4.68 -4.85
C LYS A 58 -3.08 -5.39 -5.81
N TRP A 59 -2.83 -6.67 -5.58
CA TRP A 59 -1.92 -7.49 -6.39
C TRP A 59 -2.45 -7.76 -7.81
N ALA A 60 -3.76 -7.83 -8.00
CA ALA A 60 -4.37 -8.03 -9.31
C ALA A 60 -4.16 -6.84 -10.26
N VAL A 61 -4.10 -5.61 -9.72
CA VAL A 61 -3.90 -4.40 -10.54
C VAL A 61 -2.42 -4.19 -10.85
N ASN A 62 -1.55 -4.24 -9.84
CA ASN A 62 -0.11 -4.05 -9.96
C ASN A 62 0.59 -4.66 -8.73
N ILE A 63 1.92 -4.77 -8.75
CA ILE A 63 2.69 -5.14 -7.55
C ILE A 63 2.33 -4.19 -6.40
N CYS A 64 2.05 -4.75 -5.22
CA CYS A 64 1.67 -3.96 -4.06
C CYS A 64 2.80 -2.97 -3.69
N ASN A 65 2.51 -1.67 -3.76
CA ASN A 65 3.47 -0.61 -3.47
C ASN A 65 3.90 -0.53 -1.98
N PHE A 66 3.28 -1.34 -1.12
CA PHE A 66 3.60 -1.46 0.31
C PHE A 66 4.29 -2.79 0.65
N ALA A 67 4.53 -3.65 -0.35
CA ALA A 67 5.24 -4.90 -0.14
C ALA A 67 6.66 -4.61 0.39
N THR A 68 6.91 -4.93 1.65
CA THR A 68 8.23 -4.72 2.27
C THR A 68 9.24 -5.78 1.85
N HIS A 69 8.76 -6.94 1.41
CA HIS A 69 9.58 -8.08 1.00
C HIS A 69 9.97 -8.00 -0.49
N GLN A 70 9.16 -7.35 -1.33
CA GLN A 70 9.50 -7.09 -2.72
C GLN A 70 10.22 -5.75 -2.83
N LYS A 71 11.52 -5.78 -3.16
CA LYS A 71 12.17 -4.59 -3.70
C LYS A 71 11.57 -4.33 -5.08
N VAL A 72 10.59 -3.43 -5.14
CA VAL A 72 10.27 -2.79 -6.41
C VAL A 72 11.52 -2.04 -6.77
N GLU A 73 12.33 -2.60 -7.68
CA GLU A 73 13.32 -1.84 -8.41
C GLU A 73 12.53 -0.79 -9.18
N LYS A 74 12.22 0.33 -8.50
CA LYS A 74 11.94 1.58 -9.17
C LYS A 74 13.18 1.79 -10.00
N LYS A 75 13.08 1.44 -11.28
CA LYS A 75 13.92 2.01 -12.31
C LYS A 75 13.65 3.50 -12.21
N VAL A 76 14.36 4.14 -11.28
CA VAL A 76 14.64 5.56 -11.29
C VAL A 76 15.33 5.66 -12.63
N VAL A 77 14.54 5.95 -13.66
CA VAL A 77 15.05 6.63 -14.83
C VAL A 77 15.58 7.90 -14.20
N GLU A 78 16.87 7.83 -13.90
CA GLU A 78 17.73 8.96 -13.68
C GLU A 78 17.49 9.79 -14.93
N GLN A 79 16.47 10.65 -14.86
CA GLN A 79 16.33 11.75 -15.77
C GLN A 79 17.58 12.55 -15.48
N ARG A 80 18.62 12.26 -16.27
CA ARG A 80 19.80 13.08 -16.48
C ARG A 80 19.27 14.41 -17.00
N ILE A 81 18.67 15.20 -16.12
CA ILE A 81 18.46 16.63 -16.34
C ILE A 81 19.86 17.19 -16.27
N ASN A 82 20.53 17.15 -17.42
CA ASN A 82 21.85 17.70 -17.59
C ASN A 82 21.69 19.23 -17.45
N PRO A 83 22.19 19.88 -16.39
CA PRO A 83 21.93 21.31 -16.14
C PRO A 83 22.66 22.25 -17.13
N LEU A 84 23.30 21.72 -18.18
CA LEU A 84 24.21 22.45 -19.08
C LEU A 84 23.55 23.25 -20.22
N LYS A 85 22.26 23.61 -20.15
CA LYS A 85 21.66 24.54 -21.14
C LYS A 85 20.74 25.63 -20.55
N ALA A 86 20.91 25.98 -19.28
CA ALA A 86 20.20 27.12 -18.66
C ALA A 86 21.10 28.34 -18.38
N SER A 87 22.39 28.30 -18.74
CA SER A 87 23.30 29.44 -18.57
C SER A 87 23.69 30.04 -19.91
N LYS A 88 22.75 30.72 -20.58
CA LYS A 88 23.08 31.77 -21.55
C LYS A 88 22.00 32.86 -21.58
N ARG A 89 21.80 33.49 -20.43
CA ARG A 89 21.26 34.86 -20.33
C ARG A 89 22.01 35.58 -19.21
N GLY A 90 22.83 36.56 -19.59
CA GLY A 90 23.41 37.56 -18.69
C GLY A 90 24.94 37.56 -18.63
N GLY A 91 25.56 38.60 -19.21
CA GLY A 91 26.88 39.06 -18.76
C GLY A 91 27.96 39.33 -19.81
N HIS A 92 27.73 40.28 -20.72
CA HIS A 92 28.59 41.44 -21.05
C HIS A 92 28.07 42.09 -22.34
#